data_AF-A0A915CD26-F1
#
_entry.id   AF-A0A915CD26-F1
#
_cell.length_a   1.000
_cell.length_b   1.000
_cell.length_c   1.000
_cell.angle_alpha   90.00
_cell.angle_beta   90.00
_cell.angle_gamma   90.00
#
_symmetry.space_group_name_H-M   'P 1'
#
loop_
_entity.id
_entity.type
_entity.pdbx_description
1 polymer ?
#
loop_
_entity_poly.entity_id
_entity_poly.type
_entity_poly.pdbx_seq_one_letter_code
_entity_poly.pdbx_strand_id
1 'polypeptide(L)'
;APTETTLQKCYLEPQPKGNVSIGYLPWRCSYDDLQLYALYRSNKRCVETIGLCYAWAVMSLRRTQESTTTRNCVFRISTMEKKRPLNSKIVKLYPLTNYVFGKKEAQHERDSSVHDRFDRMRNEFHKMGMRRSVDAVILVHEHSLPHVLLLRVGQNFFKLPGGELTPGEDEVNGLKRILTEIFGRASCDENLINDQWSIAEEIANWWRPNFDPPRYPYIPAHVTQPKEQTKLLLVQLPRTALFAVPNNYKLVAAPIFELFDNSASYGVLISSIPMILSRFNFEYLK
;
A
#
# COMPACT_ATOMS: atom_id res chain seq x y z
N ALA A 1 32.40 -66.30 14.81
CA ALA A 1 32.24 -65.90 16.22
C ALA A 1 32.66 -64.44 16.35
N PRO A 2 31.97 -63.58 17.13
CA PRO A 2 30.56 -63.58 17.53
C PRO A 2 29.86 -62.20 17.27
N THR A 3 28.55 -62.12 17.61
CA THR A 3 27.77 -60.97 18.18
C THR A 3 27.54 -59.70 17.32
N GLU A 4 26.39 -59.02 17.24
CA GLU A 4 25.09 -59.11 17.93
C GLU A 4 24.07 -58.15 17.26
N THR A 5 22.81 -58.61 17.15
CA THR A 5 21.51 -57.90 17.26
C THR A 5 21.14 -56.65 16.43
N THR A 6 20.26 -56.93 15.46
CA THR A 6 19.19 -56.13 14.84
C THR A 6 18.22 -55.51 15.86
N LEU A 7 17.64 -54.32 15.58
CA LEU A 7 16.24 -54.01 15.97
C LEU A 7 15.60 -52.87 15.13
N GLN A 8 14.33 -53.13 14.79
CA GLN A 8 13.42 -52.42 13.89
C GLN A 8 13.03 -50.99 14.30
N LYS A 9 12.74 -50.17 13.27
CA LYS A 9 11.88 -48.98 13.36
C LYS A 9 10.41 -49.38 13.16
N CYS A 10 9.52 -48.96 14.06
CA CYS A 10 8.08 -48.90 13.84
C CYS A 10 7.54 -47.55 14.35
N TYR A 11 6.75 -46.88 13.50
CA TYR A 11 5.98 -45.67 13.80
C TYR A 11 4.78 -45.96 14.71
N LEU A 12 4.27 -44.96 15.44
CA LEU A 12 2.87 -44.85 15.86
C LEU A 12 2.49 -43.40 16.27
N GLU A 13 1.29 -42.99 15.86
CA GLU A 13 0.60 -41.70 16.03
C GLU A 13 0.08 -41.42 17.47
N PRO A 14 -0.35 -40.18 17.79
CA PRO A 14 -0.73 -39.75 19.15
C PRO A 14 -2.25 -39.64 19.38
N GLN A 15 -2.75 -39.96 20.60
CA GLN A 15 -4.01 -39.49 21.24
C GLN A 15 -4.04 -39.97 22.75
N PRO A 16 -4.99 -39.55 23.65
CA PRO A 16 -5.19 -38.23 24.29
C PRO A 16 -5.53 -38.31 25.84
N LYS A 17 -6.05 -37.19 26.42
CA LYS A 17 -6.71 -36.94 27.74
C LYS A 17 -5.82 -36.35 28.85
N GLY A 18 -6.16 -35.31 29.62
CA GLY A 18 -7.36 -34.45 29.71
C GLY A 18 -7.26 -33.48 30.92
N ASN A 19 -7.98 -32.35 30.82
CA ASN A 19 -8.47 -31.36 31.82
C ASN A 19 -7.50 -30.65 32.80
N VAL A 20 -7.46 -29.30 32.77
CA VAL A 20 -8.10 -28.37 33.74
C VAL A 20 -8.16 -26.94 33.15
N SER A 21 -9.29 -26.29 33.40
CA SER A 21 -9.81 -24.96 33.03
C SER A 21 -9.05 -23.73 33.58
N ILE A 22 -8.97 -22.64 32.79
CA ILE A 22 -8.86 -21.25 33.30
C ILE A 22 -9.72 -20.32 32.43
N GLY A 23 -10.56 -19.52 33.09
CA GLY A 23 -11.58 -18.64 32.52
C GLY A 23 -11.10 -17.28 32.01
N TYR A 24 -12.06 -16.54 31.44
CA TYR A 24 -11.91 -15.29 30.69
C TYR A 24 -12.16 -14.00 31.53
N LEU A 25 -11.53 -12.90 31.05
CA LEU A 25 -11.78 -11.45 31.21
C LEU A 25 -10.99 -10.68 32.30
N PRO A 26 -10.72 -9.35 32.14
CA PRO A 26 -10.71 -8.50 30.93
C PRO A 26 -9.40 -7.66 30.77
N TRP A 27 -9.07 -7.27 29.53
CA TRP A 27 -8.00 -6.30 29.25
C TRP A 27 -8.46 -4.87 29.59
N ARG A 28 -7.84 -4.25 30.58
CA ARG A 28 -7.75 -2.79 30.73
C ARG A 28 -6.35 -2.35 30.31
N CYS A 29 -6.25 -1.59 29.22
CA CYS A 29 -5.04 -0.83 28.91
C CYS A 29 -5.08 0.50 29.68
N SER A 30 -4.15 0.68 30.61
CA SER A 30 -3.73 2.00 31.07
C SER A 30 -2.29 2.20 30.64
N TYR A 31 -2.03 3.33 30.00
CA TYR A 31 -0.71 3.88 29.77
C TYR A 31 0.01 4.04 31.11
N ASP A 32 1.21 3.48 31.24
CA ASP A 32 2.43 4.12 31.77
C ASP A 32 3.47 3.06 32.19
N ASP A 33 4.74 3.42 31.99
CA ASP A 33 5.98 2.76 32.43
C ASP A 33 6.61 1.62 31.60
N LEU A 34 7.54 2.06 30.74
CA LEU A 34 8.70 1.29 30.27
C LEU A 34 9.59 0.90 31.46
N GLN A 35 9.68 -0.40 31.76
CA GLN A 35 10.86 -0.97 32.41
C GLN A 35 11.36 -2.21 31.65
N LEU A 36 12.63 -2.15 31.24
CA LEU A 36 13.43 -3.25 30.70
C LEU A 36 13.35 -4.48 31.62
N TYR A 37 12.93 -5.62 31.08
CA TYR A 37 13.25 -6.93 31.66
C TYR A 37 13.88 -7.83 30.59
N ALA A 38 15.21 -7.97 30.69
CA ALA A 38 15.98 -8.98 29.98
C ALA A 38 15.86 -10.32 30.71
N LEU A 39 15.16 -11.29 30.12
CA LEU A 39 15.15 -12.68 30.58
C LEU A 39 16.16 -13.49 29.77
N TYR A 40 17.37 -13.58 30.32
CA TYR A 40 18.42 -14.50 29.90
C TYR A 40 18.10 -15.89 30.47
N ARG A 41 17.76 -16.87 29.63
CA ARG A 41 17.72 -18.29 30.03
C ARG A 41 18.63 -19.09 29.11
N SER A 42 19.59 -19.73 29.77
CA SER A 42 20.71 -20.51 29.25
C SER A 42 20.40 -21.42 28.05
N ASN A 43 21.23 -21.34 27.02
CA ASN A 43 21.79 -22.56 26.44
C ASN A 43 23.25 -22.32 26.02
N LYS A 44 24.16 -23.06 26.65
CA LYS A 44 25.61 -22.96 26.49
C LYS A 44 26.06 -23.54 25.15
N ARG A 45 26.54 -22.68 24.25
CA ARG A 45 27.67 -22.88 23.32
C ARG A 45 27.78 -21.61 22.48
N CYS A 46 29.00 -21.14 22.23
CA CYS A 46 29.36 -19.88 21.57
C CYS A 46 29.50 -18.66 22.51
N VAL A 47 30.46 -18.71 23.44
CA VAL A 47 31.04 -17.51 24.06
C VAL A 47 32.55 -17.61 23.95
N GLU A 48 33.10 -17.15 22.83
CA GLU A 48 34.54 -16.89 22.72
C GLU A 48 34.84 -15.91 21.57
N THR A 49 34.11 -14.78 21.49
CA THR A 49 34.55 -13.63 20.63
C THR A 49 33.95 -12.26 20.97
N ILE A 50 33.43 -12.02 22.18
CA ILE A 50 32.94 -10.67 22.58
C ILE A 50 33.42 -10.37 24.00
N GLY A 51 34.75 -10.27 24.15
CA GLY A 51 35.41 -9.98 25.43
C GLY A 51 36.30 -8.73 25.42
N LEU A 52 36.29 -7.92 24.34
CA LEU A 52 37.28 -6.83 24.17
C LEU A 52 36.72 -5.42 23.93
N CYS A 53 35.41 -5.19 23.88
CA CYS A 53 34.87 -3.81 23.78
C CYS A 53 34.35 -3.22 25.10
N TYR A 54 34.04 -4.02 26.13
CA TYR A 54 33.46 -3.51 27.37
C TYR A 54 34.49 -3.08 28.44
N ALA A 55 35.78 -3.37 28.23
CA ALA A 55 36.84 -3.08 29.21
C ALA A 55 37.42 -1.65 29.12
N TRP A 56 37.06 -0.85 28.09
CA TRP A 56 37.55 0.53 27.96
C TRP A 56 36.63 1.57 28.60
N ALA A 57 35.35 1.26 28.80
CA ALA A 57 34.36 2.21 29.33
C ALA A 57 34.31 2.27 30.86
N VAL A 58 34.80 1.25 31.58
CA VAL A 58 34.67 1.15 33.04
C VAL A 58 35.95 1.58 33.79
N MET A 59 37.08 1.72 33.09
CA MET A 59 38.36 2.16 33.68
C MET A 59 38.64 3.67 33.56
N SER A 60 37.73 4.47 33.00
CA SER A 60 37.92 5.94 32.88
C SER A 60 37.10 6.77 33.89
N LEU A 61 36.42 6.13 34.86
CA LEU A 61 35.57 6.81 35.84
C LEU A 61 36.03 6.65 37.30
N ARG A 62 37.35 6.56 37.53
CA ARG A 62 37.98 6.71 38.87
C ARG A 62 39.31 7.45 38.81
N ARG A 63 39.21 8.78 38.69
CA ARG A 63 40.21 9.83 38.98
C ARG A 63 39.47 11.11 38.57
N THR A 64 38.99 11.97 39.45
CA THR A 64 39.69 12.73 40.48
C THR A 64 38.62 13.45 41.31
N GLN A 65 38.71 13.39 42.64
CA GLN A 65 38.19 14.48 43.47
C GLN A 65 39.29 15.53 43.56
N GLU A 66 39.00 16.79 43.23
CA GLU A 66 39.41 17.98 44.02
C GLU A 66 39.04 19.30 43.33
N SER A 67 38.69 20.28 44.18
CA SER A 67 38.62 21.73 43.98
C SER A 67 37.38 22.34 43.28
N THR A 68 36.48 22.83 44.14
CA THR A 68 35.98 24.21 44.23
C THR A 68 36.06 25.08 42.96
N THR A 69 34.91 25.48 42.41
CA THR A 69 34.53 26.86 42.04
C THR A 69 33.13 26.85 41.44
N THR A 70 32.18 27.49 42.11
CA THR A 70 30.84 27.82 41.58
C THR A 70 30.96 28.71 40.34
N ARG A 71 30.75 28.14 39.16
CA ARG A 71 30.35 28.89 37.96
C ARG A 71 28.98 28.39 37.55
N ASN A 72 27.99 29.28 37.64
CA ASN A 72 26.65 29.08 37.11
C ASN A 72 26.74 28.75 35.62
N CYS A 73 26.76 27.47 35.29
CA CYS A 73 26.58 27.01 33.93
C CYS A 73 25.06 26.92 33.71
N VAL A 74 24.49 28.04 33.28
CA VAL A 74 23.15 28.05 32.70
C VAL A 74 23.21 27.10 31.51
N PHE A 75 22.73 25.88 31.69
CA PHE A 75 22.45 24.99 30.57
C PHE A 75 21.34 25.67 29.77
N ARG A 76 21.79 26.39 28.74
CA ARG A 76 20.94 26.86 27.66
C ARG A 76 20.33 25.60 27.07
N ILE A 77 19.07 25.32 27.41
CA ILE A 77 18.27 24.33 26.69
C ILE A 77 18.28 24.82 25.26
N SER A 78 19.16 24.23 24.43
CA SER A 78 19.11 24.41 23.00
C SER A 78 17.70 24.01 22.62
N THR A 79 16.92 25.01 22.21
CA THR A 79 15.61 24.86 21.58
C THR A 79 15.60 23.54 20.84
N MET A 80 14.85 22.56 21.36
CA MET A 80 14.65 21.32 20.63
C MET A 80 14.12 21.74 19.28
N GLU A 81 14.95 21.50 18.26
CA GLU A 81 14.57 21.68 16.88
C GLU A 81 13.26 20.92 16.72
N LYS A 82 12.19 21.66 16.46
CA LYS A 82 10.85 21.14 16.28
C LYS A 82 10.97 20.09 15.18
N LYS A 83 11.06 18.80 15.55
CA LYS A 83 11.11 17.71 14.58
C LYS A 83 9.90 17.95 13.68
N ARG A 84 10.16 18.32 12.43
CA ARG A 84 9.12 18.41 11.40
C ARG A 84 8.38 17.08 11.49
N PRO A 85 7.06 17.06 11.73
CA PRO A 85 6.35 15.79 11.79
C PRO A 85 6.67 15.04 10.51
N LEU A 86 7.09 13.77 10.63
CA LEU A 86 7.12 12.85 9.50
C LEU A 86 5.76 13.02 8.81
N ASN A 87 5.78 13.55 7.58
CA ASN A 87 4.63 14.20 6.96
C ASN A 87 3.51 13.18 6.69
N SER A 88 2.72 12.85 7.71
CA SER A 88 1.55 11.99 7.57
C SER A 88 0.48 12.82 6.90
N LYS A 89 0.38 12.69 5.57
CA LYS A 89 -0.65 13.40 4.82
C LYS A 89 -2.02 12.89 5.24
N ILE A 90 -2.88 13.83 5.57
CA ILE A 90 -4.26 13.56 5.99
C ILE A 90 -5.12 13.43 4.73
N VAL A 91 -5.81 12.29 4.60
CA VAL A 91 -6.75 12.02 3.50
C VAL A 91 -8.13 11.88 4.11
N LYS A 92 -9.04 12.76 3.69
CA LYS A 92 -10.43 12.76 4.16
C LYS A 92 -11.22 11.74 3.37
N LEU A 93 -11.89 10.84 4.08
CA LEU A 93 -12.78 9.84 3.49
C LEU A 93 -14.22 10.16 3.90
N TYR A 94 -15.15 10.00 2.96
CA TYR A 94 -16.58 10.15 3.23
C TYR A 94 -17.31 8.80 3.09
N PRO A 95 -18.48 8.65 3.75
CA PRO A 95 -19.25 7.43 3.71
C PRO A 95 -19.68 7.06 2.28
N LEU A 96 -19.71 5.76 1.97
CA LEU A 96 -20.19 5.25 0.68
C LEU A 96 -21.61 5.75 0.35
N THR A 97 -22.47 5.93 1.36
CA THR A 97 -23.85 6.41 1.22
C THR A 97 -23.97 7.84 0.68
N ASN A 98 -22.91 8.65 0.74
CA ASN A 98 -22.91 10.01 0.21
C ASN A 98 -22.76 10.06 -1.31
N TYR A 99 -22.43 8.94 -1.92
CA TYR A 99 -22.16 8.81 -3.34
C TYR A 99 -23.32 8.11 -4.04
N VAL A 100 -23.84 8.74 -5.08
CA VAL A 100 -24.96 8.21 -5.85
C VAL A 100 -24.45 7.69 -7.19
N PHE A 101 -24.73 6.43 -7.47
CA PHE A 101 -24.32 5.74 -8.69
C PHE A 101 -25.46 5.72 -9.69
N GLY A 102 -25.38 6.57 -10.71
CA GLY A 102 -26.23 6.54 -11.90
C GLY A 102 -25.69 5.60 -12.96
N LYS A 103 -26.52 5.35 -13.98
CA LYS A 103 -26.17 4.54 -15.15
C LYS A 103 -25.94 5.41 -16.38
N LYS A 104 -25.01 5.01 -17.23
CA LYS A 104 -24.66 5.63 -18.53
C LYS A 104 -24.63 4.55 -19.62
N GLU A 105 -24.66 4.97 -20.87
CA GLU A 105 -24.41 4.10 -22.04
C GLU A 105 -23.13 3.27 -21.88
N ALA A 106 -23.13 2.07 -22.48
CA ALA A 106 -22.01 1.15 -22.36
C ALA A 106 -20.77 1.72 -23.07
N GLN A 107 -19.61 1.61 -22.41
CA GLN A 107 -18.33 2.03 -22.95
C GLN A 107 -17.49 0.81 -23.27
N HIS A 108 -17.35 0.50 -24.57
CA HIS A 108 -16.57 -0.64 -25.02
C HIS A 108 -15.07 -0.35 -24.96
N GLU A 109 -14.28 -1.38 -24.62
CA GLU A 109 -12.83 -1.31 -24.71
C GLU A 109 -12.38 -1.18 -26.16
N ARG A 110 -11.25 -0.52 -26.39
CA ARG A 110 -10.71 -0.31 -27.75
C ARG A 110 -10.21 -1.60 -28.41
N ASP A 111 -9.80 -2.58 -27.61
CA ASP A 111 -9.21 -3.83 -28.10
C ASP A 111 -10.18 -5.01 -27.87
N SER A 112 -10.44 -5.79 -28.91
CA SER A 112 -11.29 -7.00 -28.86
C SER A 112 -10.61 -8.18 -28.17
N SER A 113 -9.29 -8.28 -28.29
CA SER A 113 -8.52 -9.38 -27.74
C SER A 113 -7.21 -8.92 -27.10
N VAL A 114 -6.63 -9.78 -26.27
CA VAL A 114 -5.32 -9.55 -25.66
C VAL A 114 -4.22 -9.45 -26.73
N HIS A 115 -4.36 -10.20 -27.84
CA HIS A 115 -3.40 -10.17 -28.94
C HIS A 115 -3.44 -8.81 -29.66
N ASP A 116 -4.64 -8.34 -30.03
CA ASP A 116 -4.84 -7.04 -30.69
C ASP A 116 -4.29 -5.89 -29.84
N ARG A 117 -4.47 -5.98 -28.52
CA ARG A 117 -3.91 -5.00 -27.57
C ARG A 117 -2.39 -4.91 -27.65
N PHE A 118 -1.70 -6.05 -27.69
CA PHE A 118 -0.24 -6.08 -27.75
C PHE A 118 0.29 -5.68 -29.13
N ASP A 119 -0.44 -5.99 -30.21
CA ASP A 119 -0.08 -5.53 -31.55
C ASP A 119 -0.25 -4.02 -31.69
N ARG A 120 -1.33 -3.45 -31.17
CA ARG A 120 -1.51 -1.99 -31.07
C ARG A 120 -0.41 -1.35 -30.23
N MET A 121 -0.06 -1.96 -29.09
CA MET A 121 1.04 -1.49 -28.25
C MET A 121 2.37 -1.48 -28.99
N ARG A 122 2.65 -2.53 -29.78
CA ARG A 122 3.83 -2.58 -30.63
C ARG A 122 3.82 -1.47 -31.67
N ASN A 123 2.70 -1.26 -32.36
CA ASN A 123 2.57 -0.24 -33.40
C ASN A 123 2.70 1.19 -32.86
N GLU A 124 2.09 1.48 -31.71
CA GLU A 124 2.22 2.77 -31.03
C GLU A 124 3.64 3.01 -30.51
N PHE A 125 4.30 1.96 -30.01
CA PHE A 125 5.66 2.08 -29.50
C PHE A 125 6.65 2.52 -30.58
N HIS A 126 6.50 2.01 -31.81
CA HIS A 126 7.33 2.44 -32.94
C HIS A 126 7.06 3.89 -33.38
N LYS A 127 5.87 4.44 -33.14
CA LYS A 127 5.47 5.79 -33.58
C LYS A 127 5.75 6.86 -32.53
N MET A 128 5.46 6.57 -31.26
CA MET A 128 5.40 7.54 -30.16
C MET A 128 6.30 7.16 -28.98
N GLY A 129 6.91 5.97 -28.99
CA GLY A 129 7.75 5.48 -27.90
C GLY A 129 6.96 4.85 -26.76
N MET A 130 7.44 5.00 -25.52
CA MET A 130 6.84 4.38 -24.34
C MET A 130 5.39 4.85 -24.13
N ARG A 131 4.45 3.91 -23.99
CA ARG A 131 3.05 4.21 -23.64
C ARG A 131 2.98 4.73 -22.21
N ARG A 132 2.24 5.82 -21.99
CA ARG A 132 1.97 6.38 -20.66
C ARG A 132 0.51 6.12 -20.29
N SER A 133 0.28 5.57 -19.11
CA SER A 133 -1.04 5.26 -18.59
C SER A 133 -1.18 5.77 -17.16
N VAL A 134 -2.39 6.18 -16.81
CA VAL A 134 -2.72 6.67 -15.46
C VAL A 134 -3.94 5.93 -14.94
N ASP A 135 -3.86 5.48 -13.70
CA ASP A 135 -4.92 4.80 -12.97
C ASP A 135 -5.23 5.59 -11.70
N ALA A 136 -6.52 5.85 -11.45
CA ALA A 136 -6.99 6.52 -10.24
C ALA A 136 -7.28 5.51 -9.13
N VAL A 137 -6.79 5.80 -7.93
CA VAL A 137 -7.23 5.18 -6.69
C VAL A 137 -8.19 6.14 -6.00
N ILE A 138 -9.46 5.75 -5.96
CA ILE A 138 -10.53 6.51 -5.33
C ILE A 138 -10.94 5.80 -4.05
N LEU A 139 -10.96 6.53 -2.94
CA LEU A 139 -11.24 5.97 -1.62
C LEU A 139 -12.57 6.51 -1.07
N VAL A 140 -13.31 5.61 -0.45
CA VAL A 140 -14.49 5.89 0.38
C VAL A 140 -14.35 5.12 1.68
N HIS A 141 -15.23 5.35 2.64
CA HIS A 141 -15.31 4.45 3.80
C HIS A 141 -16.72 3.95 4.03
N GLU A 142 -16.79 2.80 4.67
CA GLU A 142 -18.02 2.25 5.21
C GLU A 142 -17.67 1.65 6.57
N HIS A 143 -18.43 1.97 7.62
CA HIS A 143 -18.15 1.53 9.00
C HIS A 143 -16.72 1.82 9.48
N SER A 144 -16.17 2.98 9.10
CA SER A 144 -14.78 3.37 9.42
C SER A 144 -13.71 2.45 8.83
N LEU A 145 -14.05 1.70 7.79
CA LEU A 145 -13.12 0.91 7.00
C LEU A 145 -12.94 1.55 5.62
N PRO A 146 -11.71 1.78 5.17
CA PRO A 146 -11.44 2.31 3.86
C PRO A 146 -11.76 1.26 2.78
N HIS A 147 -12.44 1.71 1.73
CA HIS A 147 -12.77 0.91 0.56
C HIS A 147 -12.23 1.61 -0.68
N VAL A 148 -11.70 0.81 -1.61
CA VAL A 148 -11.22 1.27 -2.92
C VAL A 148 -12.33 1.05 -3.93
N LEU A 149 -12.67 2.08 -4.72
CA LEU A 149 -13.62 1.94 -5.81
C LEU A 149 -12.96 1.27 -7.02
N LEU A 150 -13.54 0.16 -7.46
CA LEU A 150 -13.08 -0.65 -8.59
C LEU A 150 -14.19 -0.84 -9.62
N LEU A 151 -13.80 -0.88 -10.90
CA LEU A 151 -14.67 -1.25 -12.01
C LEU A 151 -14.60 -2.77 -12.20
N ARG A 152 -15.72 -3.45 -11.98
CA ARG A 152 -15.86 -4.88 -12.28
C ARG A 152 -16.39 -5.06 -13.70
N VAL A 153 -15.66 -5.81 -14.51
CA VAL A 153 -16.04 -6.24 -15.86
C VAL A 153 -16.37 -7.73 -15.83
N GLY A 154 -17.58 -8.11 -16.23
CA GLY A 154 -18.02 -9.50 -16.16
C GLY A 154 -18.00 -10.04 -14.72
N GLN A 155 -17.53 -11.28 -14.54
CA GLN A 155 -17.57 -11.95 -13.22
C GLN A 155 -16.32 -11.71 -12.37
N ASN A 156 -15.11 -11.91 -12.89
CA ASN A 156 -13.90 -11.95 -12.04
C ASN A 156 -12.80 -10.96 -12.47
N PHE A 157 -13.14 -9.97 -13.28
CA PHE A 157 -12.16 -9.01 -13.77
C PHE A 157 -12.38 -7.63 -13.15
N PHE A 158 -11.37 -7.15 -12.44
CA PHE A 158 -11.39 -5.86 -11.75
C PHE A 158 -10.35 -4.93 -12.35
N LYS A 159 -10.75 -3.66 -12.50
CA LYS A 159 -9.91 -2.60 -13.04
C LYS A 159 -10.02 -1.36 -12.17
N LEU A 160 -8.93 -0.60 -12.11
CA LEU A 160 -8.99 0.76 -11.63
C LEU A 160 -9.58 1.66 -12.72
N PRO A 161 -10.31 2.72 -12.34
CA PRO A 161 -10.69 3.75 -13.30
C PRO A 161 -9.41 4.45 -13.80
N GLY A 162 -9.12 4.30 -15.09
CA GLY A 162 -7.84 4.71 -15.65
C GLY A 162 -7.80 4.49 -17.16
N GLY A 163 -6.71 4.94 -17.77
CA GLY A 163 -6.59 4.95 -19.23
C GLY A 163 -5.23 5.37 -19.74
N GLU A 164 -5.16 5.51 -21.07
CA GLU A 164 -3.96 5.91 -21.79
C GLU A 164 -3.93 7.43 -21.94
N LEU A 165 -2.75 8.01 -21.72
CA LEU A 165 -2.51 9.43 -21.94
C LEU A 165 -2.17 9.69 -23.40
N THR A 166 -2.56 10.86 -23.89
CA THR A 166 -2.10 11.35 -25.19
C THR A 166 -0.62 11.81 -25.11
N PRO A 167 0.14 11.77 -26.21
CA PRO A 167 1.52 12.24 -26.22
C PRO A 167 1.59 13.73 -25.86
N GLY A 168 2.47 14.09 -24.94
CA GLY A 168 2.61 15.48 -24.47
C GLY A 168 1.55 15.94 -23.46
N GLU A 169 0.53 15.12 -23.18
CA GLU A 169 -0.47 15.42 -22.13
C GLU A 169 0.13 15.26 -20.74
N ASP A 170 -0.32 16.12 -19.83
CA ASP A 170 -0.01 16.07 -18.40
C ASP A 170 -0.80 14.95 -17.71
N GLU A 171 -0.17 14.31 -16.72
CA GLU A 171 -0.72 13.13 -16.06
C GLU A 171 -1.96 13.46 -15.22
N VAL A 172 -1.97 14.63 -14.57
CA VAL A 172 -3.07 15.09 -13.73
C VAL A 172 -4.26 15.46 -14.63
N ASN A 173 -4.03 16.26 -15.66
CA ASN A 173 -5.09 16.67 -16.58
C ASN A 173 -5.66 15.49 -17.39
N GLY A 174 -4.81 14.58 -17.84
CA GLY A 174 -5.25 13.39 -18.55
C GLY A 174 -6.06 12.45 -17.66
N LEU A 175 -5.70 12.31 -16.39
CA LEU A 175 -6.53 11.54 -15.46
C LEU A 175 -7.90 12.18 -15.25
N LYS A 176 -7.98 13.51 -15.08
CA LYS A 176 -9.27 14.22 -14.98
C LYS A 176 -10.14 13.97 -16.21
N ARG A 177 -9.57 14.08 -17.42
CA ARG A 177 -10.26 13.79 -18.68
C ARG A 177 -10.81 12.35 -18.69
N ILE A 178 -9.98 11.37 -18.32
CA ILE A 178 -10.37 9.95 -18.29
C ILE A 178 -11.48 9.70 -17.26
N LEU A 179 -11.38 10.27 -16.06
CA LEU A 179 -12.42 10.13 -15.03
C LEU A 179 -13.74 10.77 -15.46
N THR A 180 -13.70 11.91 -16.13
CA THR A 180 -14.87 12.55 -16.72
C THR A 180 -15.47 11.72 -17.86
N GLU A 181 -14.65 11.04 -18.66
CA GLU A 181 -15.13 10.13 -19.71
C GLU A 181 -15.87 8.92 -19.10
N ILE A 182 -15.27 8.30 -18.08
CA ILE A 182 -15.78 7.09 -17.42
C ILE A 182 -17.00 7.41 -16.53
N PHE A 183 -16.91 8.40 -15.65
CA PHE A 183 -17.92 8.68 -14.63
C PHE A 183 -18.76 9.95 -14.90
N GLY A 184 -18.37 10.79 -15.85
CA GLY A 184 -19.07 12.04 -16.16
C GLY A 184 -20.36 11.81 -16.95
N ARG A 185 -21.36 12.66 -16.66
CA ARG A 185 -22.62 12.73 -17.43
C ARG A 185 -22.39 13.52 -18.71
N ALA A 186 -22.96 13.04 -19.82
CA ALA A 186 -22.85 13.68 -21.14
C ALA A 186 -23.51 15.07 -21.25
N SER A 187 -24.28 15.48 -20.24
CA SER A 187 -25.17 16.65 -20.28
C SER A 187 -24.75 17.80 -19.35
N CYS A 188 -23.53 17.78 -18.81
CA CYS A 188 -23.05 18.79 -17.88
C CYS A 188 -21.84 19.49 -18.48
N ASP A 189 -21.74 20.82 -18.35
CA ASP A 189 -20.61 21.60 -18.83
C ASP A 189 -19.27 20.99 -18.37
N GLU A 190 -18.39 20.69 -19.32
CA GLU A 190 -17.10 20.03 -19.08
C GLU A 190 -16.25 20.78 -18.05
N ASN A 191 -16.39 22.10 -17.98
CA ASN A 191 -15.68 22.97 -17.04
C ASN A 191 -16.09 22.75 -15.58
N LEU A 192 -17.36 22.42 -15.30
CA LEU A 192 -17.85 22.22 -13.93
C LEU A 192 -17.45 20.84 -13.37
N ILE A 193 -17.27 19.85 -14.25
CA ILE A 193 -16.87 18.49 -13.88
C ILE A 193 -15.36 18.40 -13.66
N ASN A 194 -14.55 19.16 -14.41
CA ASN A 194 -13.09 19.14 -14.27
C ASN A 194 -12.58 19.66 -12.92
N ASP A 195 -13.38 20.50 -12.24
CA ASP A 195 -13.12 20.96 -10.86
C ASP A 195 -13.59 19.96 -9.79
N GLN A 196 -14.36 18.92 -10.16
CA GLN A 196 -14.83 17.90 -9.22
C GLN A 196 -13.69 16.96 -8.77
N TRP A 197 -12.72 16.71 -9.64
CA TRP A 197 -11.66 15.75 -9.40
C TRP A 197 -10.43 16.41 -8.77
N SER A 198 -10.29 16.28 -7.45
CA SER A 198 -9.09 16.71 -6.75
C SER A 198 -8.07 15.57 -6.68
N ILE A 199 -6.97 15.70 -7.43
CA ILE A 199 -5.88 14.71 -7.44
C ILE A 199 -4.90 15.08 -6.33
N ALA A 200 -4.73 14.17 -5.37
CA ALA A 200 -3.98 14.42 -4.16
C ALA A 200 -2.47 14.23 -4.37
N GLU A 201 -2.05 13.07 -4.88
CA GLU A 201 -0.65 12.78 -5.23
C GLU A 201 -0.51 11.50 -6.05
N GLU A 202 0.69 11.30 -6.59
CA GLU A 202 1.15 10.03 -7.14
C GLU A 202 1.56 9.08 -6.00
N ILE A 203 1.03 7.86 -6.05
CA ILE A 203 1.24 6.87 -4.98
C ILE A 203 2.14 5.72 -5.40
N ALA A 204 2.22 5.39 -6.69
CA ALA A 204 3.07 4.32 -7.19
C ALA A 204 3.29 4.40 -8.70
N ASN A 205 4.39 3.79 -9.15
CA ASN A 205 4.73 3.59 -10.55
C ASN A 205 4.87 2.10 -10.85
N TRP A 206 4.37 1.70 -12.01
CA TRP A 206 4.52 0.36 -12.53
C TRP A 206 5.07 0.41 -13.95
N TRP A 207 5.98 -0.51 -14.26
CA TRP A 207 6.63 -0.57 -15.56
C TRP A 207 6.40 -1.93 -16.21
N ARG A 208 6.16 -1.88 -17.51
CA ARG A 208 6.10 -3.06 -18.38
C ARG A 208 7.38 -3.10 -19.24
N PRO A 209 8.25 -4.11 -19.09
CA PRO A 209 9.50 -4.17 -19.87
C PRO A 209 9.31 -4.63 -21.32
N ASN A 210 8.39 -5.57 -21.55
CA ASN A 210 8.15 -6.24 -22.84
C ASN A 210 6.68 -6.11 -23.27
N PHE A 211 6.32 -6.58 -24.48
CA PHE A 211 4.92 -6.64 -24.95
C PHE A 211 4.17 -7.85 -24.37
N ASP A 212 4.32 -8.07 -23.06
CA ASP A 212 3.79 -9.22 -22.33
C ASP A 212 3.01 -8.75 -21.09
N PRO A 213 2.10 -9.57 -20.52
CA PRO A 213 1.28 -9.21 -19.36
C PRO A 213 1.99 -8.75 -18.07
N PRO A 214 3.18 -9.23 -17.68
CA PRO A 214 3.82 -8.88 -16.41
C PRO A 214 4.14 -7.38 -16.26
N ARG A 215 3.93 -6.84 -15.06
CA ARG A 215 4.27 -5.47 -14.66
C ARG A 215 5.05 -5.51 -13.35
N TYR A 216 5.99 -4.58 -13.19
CA TYR A 216 6.87 -4.52 -12.01
C TYR A 216 6.84 -3.13 -11.38
N PRO A 217 6.94 -3.01 -10.04
CA PRO A 217 7.01 -1.72 -9.33
C PRO A 217 8.43 -1.13 -9.35
N TYR A 218 9.25 -1.51 -10.33
CA TYR A 218 10.58 -0.99 -10.61
C TYR A 218 10.90 -1.25 -12.09
N ILE A 219 11.94 -0.59 -12.62
CA ILE A 219 12.46 -0.88 -13.95
C ILE A 219 13.43 -2.08 -13.83
N PRO A 220 13.15 -3.23 -14.47
CA PRO A 220 14.03 -4.39 -14.37
C PRO A 220 15.45 -4.13 -14.89
N ALA A 221 16.42 -4.89 -14.39
CA ALA A 221 17.81 -4.77 -14.82
C ALA A 221 17.95 -4.99 -16.34
N HIS A 222 18.87 -4.24 -16.96
CA HIS A 222 19.16 -4.27 -18.40
C HIS A 222 18.00 -3.84 -19.33
N VAL A 223 16.89 -3.33 -18.78
CA VAL A 223 15.80 -2.75 -19.57
C VAL A 223 16.01 -1.24 -19.69
N THR A 224 16.49 -0.78 -20.84
CA THR A 224 16.68 0.66 -21.12
C THR A 224 15.41 1.34 -21.62
N GLN A 225 14.52 0.59 -22.28
CA GLN A 225 13.31 1.10 -22.92
C GLN A 225 12.07 0.29 -22.52
N PRO A 226 11.43 0.60 -21.38
CA PRO A 226 10.14 0.02 -21.02
C PRO A 226 9.06 0.39 -22.04
N LYS A 227 8.07 -0.49 -22.22
CA LYS A 227 7.00 -0.34 -23.22
C LYS A 227 5.81 0.45 -22.68
N GLU A 228 5.52 0.32 -21.40
CA GLU A 228 4.42 1.00 -20.72
C GLU A 228 4.88 1.46 -19.33
N GLN A 229 4.56 2.70 -18.98
CA GLN A 229 4.61 3.20 -17.60
C GLN A 229 3.18 3.49 -17.15
N THR A 230 2.76 2.85 -16.06
CA THR A 230 1.46 3.07 -15.43
C THR A 230 1.68 3.79 -14.10
N LYS A 231 1.11 4.99 -13.98
CA LYS A 231 1.13 5.78 -12.74
C LYS A 231 -0.17 5.64 -11.98
N LEU A 232 -0.06 5.46 -10.68
CA LEU A 232 -1.20 5.42 -9.77
C LEU A 232 -1.33 6.76 -9.07
N LEU A 233 -2.49 7.40 -9.20
CA LEU A 233 -2.77 8.69 -8.60
C LEU A 233 -3.93 8.55 -7.59
N LEU A 234 -3.74 9.07 -6.38
CA LEU A 234 -4.78 9.13 -5.36
C LEU A 234 -5.72 10.29 -5.67
N VAL A 235 -7.01 10.01 -5.79
CA VAL A 235 -8.05 11.00 -6.04
C VAL A 235 -8.89 11.18 -4.78
N GLN A 236 -8.94 12.41 -4.29
CA GLN A 236 -9.76 12.79 -3.16
C GLN A 236 -11.14 13.21 -3.66
N LEU A 237 -12.17 12.53 -3.16
CA LEU A 237 -13.55 12.84 -3.49
C LEU A 237 -14.08 14.01 -2.67
N PRO A 238 -15.01 14.82 -3.23
CA PRO A 238 -15.79 15.76 -2.44
C PRO A 238 -16.75 15.03 -1.49
N ARG A 239 -17.39 15.80 -0.59
CA ARG A 239 -18.33 15.27 0.42
C ARG A 239 -19.47 14.46 -0.19
N THR A 240 -19.97 14.89 -1.35
CA THR A 240 -21.02 14.24 -2.12
C THR A 240 -20.65 14.29 -3.60
N ALA A 241 -20.92 13.23 -4.33
CA ALA A 241 -20.73 13.17 -5.77
C ALA A 241 -21.74 12.23 -6.43
N LEU A 242 -22.05 12.54 -7.69
CA LEU A 242 -22.83 11.69 -8.58
C LEU A 242 -21.88 11.07 -9.60
N PHE A 243 -21.83 9.75 -9.66
CA PHE A 243 -21.07 9.01 -10.67
C PHE A 243 -22.02 8.40 -11.69
N ALA A 244 -21.80 8.63 -12.98
CA ALA A 244 -22.54 7.96 -14.05
C ALA A 244 -21.71 6.79 -14.58
N VAL A 245 -22.02 5.57 -14.13
CA VAL A 245 -21.24 4.37 -14.45
C VAL A 245 -21.77 3.74 -15.74
N PRO A 246 -20.91 3.39 -16.72
CA PRO A 246 -21.32 2.71 -17.93
C PRO A 246 -21.98 1.36 -17.64
N ASN A 247 -23.06 1.02 -18.34
CA ASN A 247 -23.88 -0.18 -18.07
C ASN A 247 -23.13 -1.52 -18.15
N ASN A 248 -22.02 -1.57 -18.87
CA ASN A 248 -21.16 -2.76 -18.99
C ASN A 248 -20.21 -2.95 -17.80
N TYR A 249 -20.04 -1.93 -16.96
CA TYR A 249 -19.25 -2.00 -15.74
C TYR A 249 -20.13 -1.96 -14.51
N LYS A 250 -19.71 -2.69 -13.47
CA LYS A 250 -20.27 -2.55 -12.13
C LYS A 250 -19.24 -1.89 -11.24
N LEU A 251 -19.56 -0.71 -10.72
CA LEU A 251 -18.72 -0.06 -9.71
C LEU A 251 -18.92 -0.78 -8.36
N VAL A 252 -17.82 -1.22 -7.77
CA VAL A 252 -17.80 -1.91 -6.47
C VAL A 252 -16.85 -1.20 -5.53
N ALA A 253 -17.20 -1.15 -4.25
CA ALA A 253 -16.31 -0.67 -3.19
C ALA A 253 -15.68 -1.90 -2.52
N ALA A 254 -14.40 -2.15 -2.77
CA ALA A 254 -13.68 -3.28 -2.20
C ALA A 254 -12.93 -2.83 -0.93
N PRO A 255 -13.17 -3.43 0.24
CA PRO A 255 -12.44 -3.10 1.46
C PRO A 255 -10.97 -3.47 1.32
N ILE A 256 -10.08 -2.71 1.98
CA ILE A 256 -8.63 -2.91 1.90
C ILE A 256 -8.20 -4.34 2.29
N PHE A 257 -8.89 -5.00 3.23
CA PHE A 257 -8.55 -6.37 3.65
C PHE A 257 -8.86 -7.45 2.59
N GLU A 258 -9.82 -7.20 1.68
CA GLU A 258 -10.13 -8.14 0.58
C GLU A 258 -9.07 -8.07 -0.52
N LEU A 259 -8.46 -6.89 -0.68
CA LEU A 259 -7.41 -6.65 -1.67
C LEU A 259 -6.05 -7.17 -1.20
N PHE A 260 -5.76 -7.10 0.10
CA PHE A 260 -4.45 -7.44 0.65
C PHE A 260 -4.10 -8.90 0.37
N ASP A 261 -2.93 -9.12 -0.24
CA ASP A 261 -2.40 -10.44 -0.61
C ASP A 261 -3.29 -11.28 -1.55
N ASN A 262 -4.30 -10.67 -2.19
CA ASN A 262 -5.23 -11.35 -3.11
C ASN A 262 -4.90 -11.06 -4.58
N SER A 263 -3.67 -11.40 -4.98
CA SER A 263 -3.19 -11.17 -6.35
C SER A 263 -3.87 -12.08 -7.39
N ALA A 264 -4.41 -13.22 -6.98
CA ALA A 264 -5.11 -14.16 -7.87
C ALA A 264 -6.41 -13.57 -8.43
N SER A 265 -7.15 -12.79 -7.62
CA SER A 265 -8.43 -12.21 -8.02
C SER A 265 -8.29 -10.79 -8.58
N TYR A 266 -7.43 -9.97 -7.95
CA TYR A 266 -7.32 -8.54 -8.26
C TYR A 266 -6.07 -8.18 -9.08
N GLY A 267 -5.15 -9.12 -9.28
CA GLY A 267 -3.85 -8.85 -9.87
C GLY A 267 -2.90 -8.14 -8.91
N VAL A 268 -1.60 -8.25 -9.20
CA VAL A 268 -0.50 -7.77 -8.33
C VAL A 268 -0.59 -6.26 -8.05
N LEU A 269 -1.04 -5.48 -9.04
CA LEU A 269 -1.14 -4.02 -8.90
C LEU A 269 -2.19 -3.64 -7.85
N ILE A 270 -3.42 -4.14 -7.96
CA ILE A 270 -4.51 -3.78 -7.05
C ILE A 270 -4.28 -4.39 -5.66
N SER A 271 -3.76 -5.63 -5.59
CA SER A 271 -3.50 -6.28 -4.31
C SER A 271 -2.40 -5.60 -3.48
N SER A 272 -1.55 -4.78 -4.10
CA SER A 272 -0.51 -4.00 -3.43
C SER A 272 -0.98 -2.65 -2.89
N ILE A 273 -2.15 -2.16 -3.31
CA ILE A 273 -2.72 -0.87 -2.87
C ILE A 273 -2.78 -0.74 -1.34
N PRO A 274 -3.22 -1.76 -0.57
CA PRO A 274 -3.21 -1.70 0.89
C PRO A 274 -1.85 -1.28 1.49
N MET A 275 -0.75 -1.83 0.95
CA MET A 275 0.60 -1.50 1.42
C MET A 275 0.95 -0.05 1.12
N ILE A 276 0.61 0.44 -0.08
CA ILE A 276 0.86 1.81 -0.52
C ILE A 276 0.05 2.81 0.32
N LEU A 277 -1.20 2.45 0.66
CA LEU A 277 -2.10 3.31 1.41
C LEU A 277 -1.75 3.43 2.90
N SER A 278 -0.96 2.49 3.43
CA SER A 278 -0.59 2.44 4.86
C SER A 278 0.13 3.70 5.39
N ARG A 279 0.74 4.50 4.50
CA ARG A 279 1.42 5.75 4.86
C ARG A 279 0.48 6.94 5.10
N PHE A 280 -0.78 6.84 4.69
CA PHE A 280 -1.75 7.92 4.82
C PHE A 280 -2.44 7.89 6.18
N ASN A 281 -2.72 9.08 6.71
CA ASN A 281 -3.59 9.22 7.86
C ASN A 281 -5.03 9.45 7.37
N PHE A 282 -5.91 8.47 7.55
CA PHE A 282 -7.29 8.58 7.11
C PHE A 282 -8.18 9.27 8.15
N GLU A 283 -8.82 10.36 7.74
CA GLU A 283 -9.85 11.04 8.53
C GLU A 283 -11.23 10.55 8.05
N TYR A 284 -11.90 9.73 8.88
CA TYR A 284 -13.23 9.18 8.59
C TYR A 284 -14.31 10.20 8.96
N LEU A 285 -14.84 10.90 7.96
CA LEU A 285 -15.87 11.90 8.14
C LEU A 285 -17.26 11.26 8.13
N LYS A 286 -18.20 11.86 8.87
CA LYS A 286 -19.60 11.42 8.94
C LYS A 286 -20.50 12.20 7.99
#